data_AF-X1H2Z3-F1
#
_entry.id   AF-X1H2Z3-F1
#
_cell.length_a   1.000
_cell.length_b   1.000
_cell.length_c   1.000
_cell.angle_alpha   90.00
_cell.angle_beta   90.00
_cell.angle_gamma   90.00
#
_symmetry.space_group_name_H-M   'P 1'
#
loop_
_entity.id
_entity.type
_entity.pdbx_description
1 polymer ?
#
loop_
_entity_poly.entity_id
_entity_poly.type
_entity_poly.pdbx_seq_one_letter_code
_entity_poly.pdbx_strand_id
1 'polypeptide(L)'
;MPYIEFGCLPTIIGSMPHTDPAEACSLVTRYLKDIPAWPQLPRRSFKENMYAQFSQGFPGVVLKEDSIYVDRTQDLSKPLEQLYTAYLENDIDKYPISPEYAAGLHKFLSLTNLSPLAVKGQVTGPITWGLTVTDDSQKAVIYDDTLADAVVKLLRLKAVWQEKELKQISRNTIIFVDEPYMSAFGSVSVLLSRER
;
A
#
# COMPACT_ATOMS: atom_id res chain seq x y z
N MET A 1 19.22 -25.93 -31.99
CA MET A 1 18.15 -25.56 -31.03
C MET A 1 18.50 -24.19 -30.48
N PRO A 2 17.58 -23.21 -30.47
CA PRO A 2 17.84 -21.97 -29.73
C PRO A 2 17.96 -22.33 -28.24
N TYR A 3 19.03 -21.86 -27.60
CA TYR A 3 19.18 -21.97 -26.15
C TYR A 3 18.09 -21.12 -25.48
N ILE A 4 17.24 -21.72 -24.66
CA ILE A 4 16.28 -20.99 -23.83
C ILE A 4 17.06 -20.49 -22.60
N GLU A 5 17.13 -19.17 -22.43
CA GLU A 5 17.69 -18.54 -21.25
C GLU A 5 16.54 -18.08 -20.33
N PHE A 6 16.51 -18.62 -19.11
CA PHE A 6 15.49 -18.28 -18.12
C PHE A 6 15.93 -17.04 -17.31
N GLY A 7 15.27 -15.91 -17.52
CA GLY A 7 15.55 -14.63 -16.84
C GLY A 7 15.03 -14.54 -15.40
N CYS A 8 15.42 -15.48 -14.54
CA CYS A 8 14.96 -15.61 -13.14
C CYS A 8 15.52 -14.54 -12.19
N LEU A 9 15.24 -13.27 -12.45
CA LEU A 9 15.70 -12.14 -11.63
C LEU A 9 14.97 -12.08 -10.28
N PRO A 10 15.69 -11.90 -9.15
CA PRO A 10 15.08 -11.91 -7.82
C PRO A 10 14.44 -10.57 -7.43
N THR A 11 13.38 -10.65 -6.63
CA THR A 11 12.80 -9.53 -5.87
C THR A 11 12.24 -10.05 -4.52
N ILE A 12 11.58 -9.20 -3.73
CA ILE A 12 11.06 -9.55 -2.39
C ILE A 12 9.61 -9.09 -2.18
N ILE A 13 8.94 -9.70 -1.18
CA ILE A 13 7.62 -9.27 -0.70
C ILE A 13 7.65 -7.82 -0.23
N GLY A 14 8.71 -7.40 0.47
CA GLY A 14 8.97 -5.99 0.83
C GLY A 14 8.96 -5.72 2.34
N SER A 15 8.23 -6.49 3.13
CA SER A 15 8.25 -6.39 4.60
C SER A 15 9.56 -6.91 5.18
N MET A 16 10.17 -6.13 6.08
CA MET A 16 11.46 -6.45 6.68
C MET A 16 11.43 -6.28 8.21
N PRO A 17 12.23 -7.06 8.97
CA PRO A 17 12.24 -7.01 10.43
C PRO A 17 13.00 -5.80 11.01
N HIS A 18 13.59 -4.97 10.16
CA HIS A 18 14.43 -3.84 10.54
C HIS A 18 13.61 -2.66 11.05
N THR A 19 14.22 -1.85 11.91
CA THR A 19 13.65 -0.58 12.39
C THR A 19 14.38 0.64 11.82
N ASP A 20 15.62 0.48 11.35
CA ASP A 20 16.37 1.51 10.64
C ASP A 20 16.14 1.42 9.12
N PRO A 21 15.54 2.44 8.48
CA PRO A 21 15.40 2.51 7.03
C PRO A 21 16.72 2.42 6.26
N ALA A 22 17.82 2.97 6.77
CA ALA A 22 19.10 2.98 6.07
C ALA A 22 19.71 1.58 5.97
N GLU A 23 19.68 0.83 7.08
CA GLU A 23 20.12 -0.57 7.13
C GLU A 23 19.28 -1.43 6.17
N ALA A 24 17.95 -1.28 6.24
CA ALA A 24 17.02 -1.99 5.38
C ALA A 24 17.29 -1.73 3.88
N CYS A 25 17.42 -0.47 3.50
CA CYS A 25 17.73 -0.07 2.12
C CYS A 25 19.11 -0.57 1.66
N SER A 26 20.11 -0.59 2.55
CA SER A 26 21.44 -1.10 2.24
C SER A 26 21.40 -2.59 1.87
N LEU A 27 20.63 -3.40 2.60
CA LEU A 27 20.46 -4.82 2.29
C LEU A 27 19.72 -5.02 0.97
N VAL A 28 18.60 -4.33 0.76
CA VAL A 28 17.83 -4.40 -0.49
C VAL A 28 18.74 -4.12 -1.69
N THR A 29 19.44 -2.99 -1.68
CA THR A 29 20.25 -2.57 -2.84
C THR A 29 21.54 -3.39 -3.02
N ARG A 30 22.05 -3.99 -1.94
CA ARG A 30 23.19 -4.92 -2.00
C ARG A 30 22.84 -6.23 -2.71
N TYR A 31 21.67 -6.80 -2.41
CA TYR A 31 21.28 -8.13 -2.88
C TYR A 31 20.33 -8.14 -4.08
N LEU A 32 19.52 -7.09 -4.28
CA LEU A 32 18.54 -6.97 -5.36
C LEU A 32 18.94 -5.84 -6.30
N LYS A 33 19.85 -6.12 -7.23
CA LYS A 33 20.38 -5.10 -8.15
C LYS A 33 19.46 -4.85 -9.35
N ASP A 34 18.76 -5.88 -9.82
CA ASP A 34 17.94 -5.79 -11.03
C ASP A 34 16.51 -5.34 -10.76
N ILE A 35 15.90 -5.83 -9.67
CA ILE A 35 14.51 -5.52 -9.26
C ILE A 35 14.43 -5.26 -7.74
N PRO A 36 15.09 -4.20 -7.23
CA PRO A 36 14.95 -3.80 -5.83
C PRO A 36 13.51 -3.38 -5.51
N ALA A 37 13.09 -3.68 -4.28
CA ALA A 37 11.82 -3.25 -3.72
C ALA A 37 12.06 -2.32 -2.51
N TRP A 38 11.33 -1.22 -2.40
CA TRP A 38 11.47 -0.38 -1.20
C TRP A 38 10.99 -1.16 0.05
N PRO A 39 11.72 -1.08 1.19
CA PRO A 39 11.40 -1.89 2.36
C PRO A 39 10.26 -1.29 3.19
N GLN A 40 9.29 -2.11 3.58
CA GLN A 40 8.30 -1.78 4.61
C GLN A 40 8.82 -2.20 5.98
N LEU A 41 8.69 -1.32 6.98
CA LEU A 41 9.28 -1.53 8.32
C LEU A 41 8.19 -1.61 9.40
N PRO A 42 7.32 -2.65 9.39
CA PRO A 42 6.19 -2.74 10.31
C PRO A 42 6.60 -2.82 11.79
N ARG A 43 7.86 -3.18 12.09
CA ARG A 43 8.41 -3.17 13.46
C ARG A 43 8.88 -1.79 13.92
N ARG A 44 9.02 -0.81 13.01
CA ARG A 44 9.44 0.56 13.35
C ARG A 44 8.31 1.37 13.96
N SER A 45 7.09 1.22 13.44
CA SER A 45 5.93 2.01 13.83
C SER A 45 4.65 1.30 13.39
N PHE A 46 3.59 1.38 14.20
CA PHE A 46 2.27 0.89 13.81
C PHE A 46 1.77 1.56 12.53
N LYS A 47 2.19 2.79 12.23
CA LYS A 47 1.89 3.46 10.95
C LYS A 47 2.44 2.73 9.72
N GLU A 48 3.45 1.88 9.89
CA GLU A 48 3.98 1.04 8.80
C GLU A 48 3.40 -0.37 8.79
N ASN A 49 2.45 -0.67 9.70
CA ASN A 49 1.67 -1.88 9.62
C ASN A 49 0.89 -1.89 8.29
N MET A 50 0.73 -3.08 7.70
CA MET A 50 0.07 -3.29 6.40
C MET A 50 -1.31 -2.61 6.29
N TYR A 51 -2.09 -2.55 7.37
CA TYR A 51 -3.43 -1.94 7.35
C TYR A 51 -3.41 -0.43 7.67
N ALA A 52 -2.35 0.05 8.31
CA ALA A 52 -2.18 1.47 8.64
C ALA A 52 -1.43 2.24 7.56
N GLN A 53 -0.47 1.61 6.88
CA GLN A 53 0.48 2.28 5.99
C GLN A 53 -0.16 3.09 4.86
N PHE A 54 -1.22 2.56 4.28
CA PHE A 54 -1.90 3.19 3.14
C PHE A 54 -3.20 3.90 3.54
N SER A 55 -3.53 3.94 4.84
CA SER A 55 -4.77 4.53 5.33
C SER A 55 -4.72 6.05 5.47
N GLN A 56 -3.52 6.66 5.44
CA GLN A 56 -3.34 8.11 5.56
C GLN A 56 -4.20 8.88 4.54
N GLY A 57 -5.14 9.67 5.05
CA GLY A 57 -6.07 10.48 4.25
C GLY A 57 -7.42 9.81 3.97
N PHE A 58 -7.63 8.56 4.42
CA PHE A 58 -8.93 7.91 4.29
C PHE A 58 -10.01 8.64 5.14
N PRO A 59 -11.22 8.87 4.61
CA PRO A 59 -12.32 9.51 5.34
C PRO A 59 -12.60 8.86 6.70
N GLY A 60 -12.51 9.66 7.77
CA GLY A 60 -12.82 9.21 9.13
C GLY A 60 -11.81 8.23 9.74
N VAL A 61 -10.67 7.97 9.09
CA VAL A 61 -9.68 7.05 9.66
C VAL A 61 -9.09 7.61 10.95
N VAL A 62 -9.05 6.75 11.97
CA VAL A 62 -8.40 7.04 13.24
C VAL A 62 -7.37 5.96 13.50
N LEU A 63 -6.14 6.39 13.79
CA LEU A 63 -5.09 5.53 14.33
C LEU A 63 -4.95 5.85 15.81
N LYS A 64 -5.14 4.86 16.67
CA LYS A 64 -4.99 5.00 18.12
C LYS A 64 -4.07 3.90 18.64
N GLU A 65 -2.92 4.32 19.16
CA GLU A 65 -1.87 3.41 19.65
C GLU A 65 -1.52 2.37 18.57
N ASP A 66 -2.02 1.14 18.71
CA ASP A 66 -1.81 0.01 17.82
C ASP A 66 -3.11 -0.50 17.16
N SER A 67 -4.08 0.40 16.99
CA SER A 67 -5.37 0.10 16.36
C SER A 67 -5.73 1.11 15.26
N ILE A 68 -6.51 0.63 14.29
CA ILE A 68 -7.05 1.42 13.20
C ILE A 68 -8.55 1.14 13.07
N TYR A 69 -9.35 2.19 12.94
CA TYR A 69 -10.78 2.10 12.65
C TYR A 69 -11.27 3.34 11.90
N VAL A 70 -12.49 3.29 11.38
CA VAL A 70 -13.19 4.43 10.79
C VAL A 70 -14.19 4.97 11.81
N ASP A 71 -14.02 6.22 12.22
CA ASP A 71 -14.94 6.89 13.13
C ASP A 71 -16.11 7.51 12.36
N ARG A 72 -17.28 6.87 12.44
CA ARG A 72 -18.49 7.32 11.75
C ARG A 72 -19.28 8.37 12.52
N THR A 73 -18.84 8.73 13.73
CA THR A 73 -19.46 9.83 14.48
C THR A 73 -19.11 11.19 13.89
N GLN A 74 -18.05 11.24 13.07
CA GLN A 74 -17.64 12.41 12.30
C GLN A 74 -18.44 12.56 11.01
N ASP A 75 -18.57 13.79 10.51
CA ASP A 75 -19.12 14.04 9.18
C ASP A 75 -18.10 13.63 8.10
N LEU A 76 -18.38 12.52 7.42
CA LEU A 76 -17.54 11.97 6.36
C LEU A 76 -17.83 12.56 4.98
N SER A 77 -18.89 13.36 4.82
CA SER A 77 -19.36 13.85 3.51
C SER A 77 -18.27 14.62 2.76
N LYS A 78 -17.65 15.61 3.43
CA LYS A 78 -16.61 16.45 2.83
C LYS A 78 -15.30 15.68 2.57
N PRO A 79 -14.76 14.88 3.50
CA PRO A 79 -13.60 14.03 3.20
C PRO A 79 -13.85 13.03 2.05
N LEU A 80 -15.04 12.43 1.97
CA LEU A 80 -15.44 11.57 0.86
C LEU A 80 -15.47 12.35 -0.44
N GLU A 81 -16.17 13.48 -0.50
CA GLU A 81 -16.19 14.34 -1.69
C GLU A 81 -14.77 14.68 -2.17
N GLN A 82 -13.88 15.10 -1.25
CA GLN A 82 -12.49 15.43 -1.57
C GLN A 82 -11.70 14.27 -2.17
N LEU A 83 -11.94 13.05 -1.69
CA LEU A 83 -11.32 11.83 -2.21
C LEU A 83 -11.86 11.49 -3.61
N TYR A 84 -13.16 11.58 -3.80
CA TYR A 84 -13.79 11.26 -5.08
C TYR A 84 -13.41 12.27 -6.16
N THR A 85 -13.36 13.57 -5.83
CA THR A 85 -12.84 14.59 -6.74
C THR A 85 -11.40 14.30 -7.14
N ALA A 86 -10.52 14.02 -6.18
CA ALA A 86 -9.12 13.71 -6.47
C ALA A 86 -8.96 12.46 -7.34
N TYR A 87 -9.79 11.43 -7.09
CA TYR A 87 -9.83 10.23 -7.91
C TYR A 87 -10.26 10.53 -9.35
N LEU A 88 -11.34 11.29 -9.54
CA LEU A 88 -11.88 11.65 -10.86
C LEU A 88 -10.92 12.53 -11.66
N GLU A 89 -10.23 13.45 -10.98
CA GLU A 89 -9.24 14.35 -11.58
C GLU A 89 -7.85 13.70 -11.71
N ASN A 90 -7.68 12.47 -11.19
CA ASN A 90 -6.40 11.79 -11.09
C ASN A 90 -5.31 12.62 -10.36
N ASP A 91 -5.73 13.41 -9.37
CA ASP A 91 -4.87 14.23 -8.51
C ASP A 91 -4.23 13.36 -7.41
N ILE A 92 -3.23 12.59 -7.82
CA ILE A 92 -2.49 11.66 -6.96
C ILE A 92 -1.64 12.37 -5.89
N ASP A 93 -1.25 13.63 -6.13
CA ASP A 93 -0.38 14.39 -5.24
C ASP A 93 -1.11 14.88 -3.99
N LYS A 94 -2.44 14.81 -3.97
CA LYS A 94 -3.27 15.08 -2.80
C LYS A 94 -3.26 13.95 -1.76
N TYR A 95 -2.86 12.74 -2.16
CA TYR A 95 -2.83 11.56 -1.28
C TYR A 95 -1.45 10.88 -1.23
N PRO A 96 -0.36 11.60 -0.92
CA PRO A 96 0.97 11.02 -0.85
C PRO A 96 1.08 10.03 0.32
N ILE A 97 2.09 9.15 0.30
CA ILE A 97 2.47 8.36 1.48
C ILE A 97 3.60 9.09 2.19
N SER A 98 3.34 9.61 3.40
CA SER A 98 4.32 10.45 4.09
C SER A 98 5.47 9.64 4.72
N PRO A 99 6.61 10.27 5.06
CA PRO A 99 7.74 9.60 5.71
C PRO A 99 7.39 8.91 7.02
N GLU A 100 6.36 9.38 7.73
CA GLU A 100 5.89 8.77 8.98
C GLU A 100 5.24 7.40 8.75
N TYR A 101 4.61 7.20 7.58
CA TYR A 101 3.94 5.96 7.17
C TYR A 101 4.84 5.06 6.32
N ALA A 102 5.90 5.58 5.69
CA ALA A 102 6.79 4.77 4.86
C ALA A 102 8.24 5.29 4.90
N ALA A 103 8.89 5.21 6.06
CA ALA A 103 10.26 5.71 6.20
C ALA A 103 11.24 4.98 5.26
N GLY A 104 11.02 3.68 5.04
CA GLY A 104 11.79 2.88 4.08
C GLY A 104 11.64 3.35 2.63
N LEU A 105 10.44 3.77 2.21
CA LEU A 105 10.22 4.34 0.87
C LEU A 105 11.00 5.63 0.68
N HIS A 106 10.86 6.58 1.61
CA HIS A 106 11.54 7.87 1.52
C HIS A 106 13.06 7.74 1.58
N LYS A 107 13.57 6.82 2.42
CA LYS A 107 15.00 6.51 2.43
C LYS A 107 15.46 5.90 1.10
N PHE A 108 14.66 4.99 0.54
CA PHE A 108 14.96 4.34 -0.74
C PHE A 108 14.99 5.32 -1.91
N LEU A 109 14.03 6.27 -1.96
CA LEU A 109 14.00 7.35 -2.96
C LEU A 109 15.18 8.32 -2.85
N SER A 110 15.76 8.48 -1.66
CA SER A 110 16.96 9.32 -1.45
C SER A 110 18.26 8.69 -1.95
N LEU A 111 18.25 7.41 -2.34
CA LEU A 111 19.45 6.73 -2.82
C LEU A 111 19.83 7.21 -4.21
N THR A 112 21.12 7.48 -4.40
CA THR A 112 21.69 7.89 -5.68
C THR A 112 22.43 6.74 -6.36
N ASN A 113 22.63 6.84 -7.67
CA ASN A 113 23.41 5.88 -8.48
C ASN A 113 22.83 4.46 -8.55
N LEU A 114 21.51 4.31 -8.43
CA LEU A 114 20.83 3.07 -8.77
C LEU A 114 20.49 3.05 -10.26
N SER A 115 20.70 1.92 -10.92
CA SER A 115 20.31 1.71 -12.33
C SER A 115 19.69 0.32 -12.52
N PRO A 116 18.59 -0.01 -11.81
CA PRO A 116 17.98 -1.33 -11.89
C PRO A 116 17.15 -1.47 -13.17
N LEU A 117 16.96 -2.71 -13.62
CA LEU A 117 16.10 -3.03 -14.76
C LEU A 117 14.66 -2.59 -14.51
N ALA A 118 14.16 -2.81 -13.29
CA ALA A 118 12.88 -2.35 -12.80
C ALA A 118 12.95 -2.04 -11.30
N VAL A 119 11.95 -1.34 -10.78
CA VAL A 119 11.82 -1.10 -9.34
C VAL A 119 10.44 -1.53 -8.87
N LYS A 120 10.39 -2.18 -7.72
CA LYS A 120 9.15 -2.74 -7.18
C LYS A 120 8.62 -1.90 -6.03
N GLY A 121 7.31 -1.66 -6.07
CA GLY A 121 6.50 -1.12 -5.01
C GLY A 121 5.40 -2.08 -4.61
N GLN A 122 4.68 -1.74 -3.54
CA GLN A 122 3.59 -2.54 -3.02
C GLN A 122 2.54 -1.67 -2.33
N VAL A 123 1.31 -2.16 -2.35
CA VAL A 123 0.15 -1.61 -1.67
C VAL A 123 -0.73 -2.75 -1.17
N THR A 124 -1.32 -2.59 0.00
CA THR A 124 -2.36 -3.52 0.47
C THR A 124 -3.57 -3.42 -0.46
N GLY A 125 -4.18 -4.55 -0.81
CA GLY A 125 -5.36 -4.56 -1.66
C GLY A 125 -6.67 -4.22 -0.94
N PRO A 126 -7.70 -3.78 -1.68
CA PRO A 126 -8.97 -3.31 -1.13
C PRO A 126 -9.78 -4.39 -0.40
N ILE A 127 -9.71 -5.66 -0.81
CA ILE A 127 -10.47 -6.73 -0.15
C ILE A 127 -9.90 -6.96 1.24
N THR A 128 -8.59 -7.13 1.32
CA THR A 128 -7.86 -7.33 2.56
C THR A 128 -8.00 -6.13 3.49
N TRP A 129 -7.84 -4.91 2.98
CA TRP A 129 -7.98 -3.71 3.81
C TRP A 129 -9.42 -3.53 4.31
N GLY A 130 -10.39 -3.64 3.43
CA GLY A 130 -11.81 -3.47 3.76
C GLY A 130 -12.36 -4.54 4.70
N LEU A 131 -11.82 -5.77 4.67
CA LEU A 131 -12.18 -6.83 5.62
C LEU A 131 -11.54 -6.64 7.00
N THR A 132 -10.39 -5.97 7.07
CA THR A 132 -9.61 -5.86 8.31
C THR A 132 -9.97 -4.60 9.10
N VAL A 133 -10.11 -3.46 8.42
CA VAL A 133 -10.45 -2.20 9.08
C VAL A 133 -11.95 -2.17 9.33
N THR A 134 -12.32 -1.88 10.57
CA THR A 134 -13.72 -1.78 11.00
C THR A 134 -14.13 -0.35 11.28
N ASP A 135 -15.44 -0.11 11.36
CA ASP A 135 -15.97 1.11 11.96
C ASP A 135 -16.08 1.01 13.50
N ASP A 136 -16.61 2.07 14.12
CA ASP A 136 -16.89 2.15 15.57
C ASP A 136 -17.86 1.07 16.08
N SER A 137 -18.66 0.47 15.18
CA SER A 137 -19.56 -0.64 15.47
C SER A 137 -18.92 -2.02 15.24
N GLN A 138 -17.59 -2.07 15.03
CA GLN A 138 -16.82 -3.28 14.71
C GLN A 138 -17.26 -3.98 13.43
N LYS A 139 -17.96 -3.27 12.53
CA LYS A 139 -18.34 -3.80 11.23
C LYS A 139 -17.22 -3.52 10.23
N ALA A 140 -16.77 -4.54 9.50
CA ALA A 140 -15.74 -4.36 8.48
C ALA A 140 -16.20 -3.36 7.41
N VAL A 141 -15.29 -2.48 7.01
CA VAL A 141 -15.53 -1.38 6.07
C VAL A 141 -16.07 -1.88 4.72
N ILE A 142 -15.67 -3.08 4.29
CA ILE A 142 -16.09 -3.66 3.01
C ILE A 142 -17.62 -3.90 2.92
N TYR A 143 -18.33 -3.94 4.05
CA TYR A 143 -19.78 -4.13 4.10
C TYR A 143 -20.58 -2.84 4.06
N ASP A 144 -19.91 -1.70 3.91
CA ASP A 144 -20.50 -0.41 3.63
C ASP A 144 -20.16 -0.03 2.20
N ASP A 145 -21.16 0.04 1.31
CA ASP A 145 -20.92 0.23 -0.12
C ASP A 145 -20.17 1.55 -0.42
N THR A 146 -20.36 2.59 0.41
CA THR A 146 -19.69 3.89 0.21
C THR A 146 -18.25 3.81 0.66
N LEU A 147 -17.99 3.27 1.85
CA LEU A 147 -16.62 3.16 2.35
C LEU A 147 -15.82 2.12 1.56
N ALA A 148 -16.40 1.00 1.15
CA ALA A 148 -15.76 0.00 0.30
C ALA A 148 -15.29 0.61 -1.04
N ASP A 149 -16.13 1.42 -1.68
CA ASP A 149 -15.78 2.13 -2.90
C ASP A 149 -14.69 3.20 -2.66
N ALA A 150 -14.76 3.92 -1.53
CA ALA A 150 -13.71 4.84 -1.11
C ALA A 150 -12.35 4.16 -0.90
N VAL A 151 -12.33 2.92 -0.38
CA VAL A 151 -11.08 2.14 -0.19
C VAL A 151 -10.39 1.90 -1.51
N VAL A 152 -11.14 1.42 -2.51
CA VAL A 152 -10.60 1.17 -3.85
C VAL A 152 -10.00 2.45 -4.44
N LYS A 153 -10.72 3.58 -4.31
CA LYS A 153 -10.28 4.88 -4.84
C LYS A 153 -9.00 5.37 -4.16
N LEU A 154 -8.93 5.33 -2.84
CA LEU A 154 -7.73 5.75 -2.10
C LEU A 154 -6.53 4.87 -2.45
N LEU A 155 -6.69 3.55 -2.41
CA LEU A 155 -5.57 2.63 -2.66
C LEU A 155 -5.06 2.75 -4.09
N ARG A 156 -5.92 3.02 -5.08
CA ARG A 156 -5.50 3.38 -6.44
C ARG A 156 -4.64 4.64 -6.43
N LEU A 157 -5.10 5.73 -5.79
CA LEU A 157 -4.34 6.99 -5.73
C LEU A 157 -2.96 6.77 -5.08
N LYS A 158 -2.89 5.98 -4.00
CA LYS A 158 -1.65 5.61 -3.33
C LYS A 158 -0.72 4.80 -4.24
N ALA A 159 -1.25 3.82 -4.97
CA ALA A 159 -0.49 2.99 -5.89
C ALA A 159 0.11 3.82 -7.03
N VAL A 160 -0.68 4.70 -7.64
CA VAL A 160 -0.23 5.56 -8.76
C VAL A 160 0.75 6.63 -8.27
N TRP A 161 0.51 7.21 -7.09
CA TRP A 161 1.49 8.12 -6.47
C TRP A 161 2.82 7.41 -6.22
N GLN A 162 2.78 6.20 -5.65
CA GLN A 162 3.99 5.40 -5.42
C GLN A 162 4.71 5.05 -6.74
N GLU A 163 3.97 4.69 -7.78
CA GLU A 163 4.51 4.44 -9.12
C GLU A 163 5.23 5.70 -9.68
N LYS A 164 4.60 6.89 -9.56
CA LYS A 164 5.21 8.17 -9.95
C LYS A 164 6.53 8.42 -9.22
N GLU A 165 6.58 8.19 -7.91
CA GLU A 165 7.81 8.40 -7.14
C GLU A 165 8.89 7.38 -7.53
N LEU A 166 8.53 6.11 -7.67
CA LEU A 166 9.47 5.06 -8.07
C LEU A 166 10.02 5.24 -9.49
N LYS A 167 9.27 5.90 -10.39
CA LYS A 167 9.76 6.27 -11.74
C LYS A 167 11.00 7.17 -11.72
N GLN A 168 11.29 7.83 -10.59
CA GLN A 168 12.53 8.59 -10.40
C GLN A 168 13.77 7.67 -10.33
N ILE A 169 13.61 6.40 -9.94
CA ILE A 169 14.69 5.40 -9.86
C ILE A 169 14.79 4.59 -11.16
N SER A 170 13.66 4.11 -11.69
CA SER A 170 13.64 3.35 -12.94
C SER A 170 12.33 3.56 -13.69
N ARG A 171 12.41 3.66 -15.03
CA ARG A 171 11.22 3.82 -15.89
C ARG A 171 10.28 2.61 -15.81
N ASN A 172 10.83 1.43 -15.53
CA ASN A 172 10.06 0.21 -15.36
C ASN A 172 9.69 0.07 -13.89
N THR A 173 8.40 0.14 -13.59
CA THR A 173 7.89 -0.02 -12.22
C THR A 173 6.99 -1.23 -12.16
N ILE A 174 6.99 -1.90 -11.01
CA ILE A 174 6.14 -3.04 -10.71
C ILE A 174 5.43 -2.72 -9.39
N ILE A 175 4.09 -2.66 -9.38
CA ILE A 175 3.33 -2.47 -8.14
C ILE A 175 2.64 -3.79 -7.79
N PHE A 176 2.99 -4.35 -6.64
CA PHE A 176 2.28 -5.50 -6.09
C PHE A 176 1.05 -5.03 -5.30
N VAL A 177 -0.06 -5.75 -5.46
CA VAL A 177 -1.28 -5.54 -4.69
C VAL A 177 -1.44 -6.75 -3.77
N ASP A 178 -1.16 -6.54 -2.48
CA ASP A 178 -1.09 -7.62 -1.51
C ASP A 178 -2.49 -7.94 -0.96
N GLU A 179 -2.99 -9.13 -1.30
CA GLU A 179 -4.35 -9.58 -0.98
C GLU A 179 -4.38 -10.94 -0.25
N PRO A 180 -3.79 -11.08 0.95
CA PRO A 180 -3.80 -12.33 1.70
C PRO A 180 -5.22 -12.84 2.00
N TYR A 181 -6.19 -11.95 2.27
CA TYR A 181 -7.58 -12.36 2.55
C TYR A 181 -8.40 -12.69 1.30
N MET A 182 -7.90 -12.43 0.09
CA MET A 182 -8.58 -12.86 -1.14
C MET A 182 -8.66 -14.39 -1.24
N SER A 183 -7.74 -15.11 -0.61
CA SER A 183 -7.82 -16.58 -0.49
C SER A 183 -9.03 -17.05 0.34
N ALA A 184 -9.51 -16.22 1.26
CA ALA A 184 -10.71 -16.46 2.07
C ALA A 184 -12.00 -15.95 1.39
N PHE A 185 -11.90 -15.29 0.24
CA PHE A 185 -13.03 -14.76 -0.50
C PHE A 185 -13.94 -15.92 -0.98
N GLY A 186 -15.22 -15.89 -0.57
CA GLY A 186 -16.18 -16.95 -0.84
C GLY A 186 -16.07 -18.19 0.05
N SER A 187 -15.28 -18.14 1.12
CA SER A 187 -15.31 -19.12 2.21
C SER A 187 -16.47 -18.85 3.17
N VAL A 188 -16.90 -19.87 3.92
CA VAL A 188 -18.00 -19.76 4.91
C VAL A 188 -17.72 -18.69 5.99
N SER A 189 -16.45 -18.32 6.18
CA SER A 189 -15.98 -17.29 7.10
C SER A 189 -16.06 -15.85 6.58
N VAL A 190 -16.27 -15.62 5.27
CA VAL A 190 -16.34 -14.27 4.68
C VAL A 190 -17.56 -14.16 3.78
N LEU A 191 -18.61 -13.46 4.26
CA LEU A 191 -19.86 -13.23 3.53
C LEU A 191 -19.70 -12.13 2.46
N LEU A 192 -18.82 -12.34 1.48
CA LEU A 192 -18.76 -11.51 0.25
C LEU A 192 -19.35 -12.32 -0.91
N SER A 193 -20.38 -11.80 -1.57
CA SER A 193 -21.02 -12.45 -2.72
C SER A 193 -20.13 -12.35 -3.96
N ARG A 194 -20.09 -13.42 -4.78
CA ARG A 194 -19.33 -13.45 -6.04
C ARG A 194 -19.82 -12.49 -7.13
N GLU A 195 -20.99 -11.89 -6.96
CA GLU A 195 -21.67 -11.06 -7.96
C GLU A 195 -21.55 -9.55 -7.72
N ARG A 196 -20.70 -9.13 -6.77
CA ARG A 196 -20.41 -7.72 -6.47
C ARG A 196 -19.03 -7.34 -6.93
#